data_AF-A0A924PF49-F1
#
_entry.id   AF-A0A924PF49-F1
#
_cell.length_a   1.000
_cell.length_b   1.000
_cell.length_c   1.000
_cell.angle_alpha   90.00
_cell.angle_beta   90.00
_cell.angle_gamma   90.00
#
_symmetry.space_group_name_H-M   'P 1'
#
loop_
_entity.id
_entity.type
_entity.pdbx_description
1 polymer ?
#
loop_
_entity_poly.entity_id
_entity_poly.type
_entity_poly.pdbx_seq_one_letter_code
_entity_poly.pdbx_strand_id
1 'polypeptide(L)'
;MKVRFSVVLSLMLGAVLFGLTTPSYAENSAVDHLSHLWSSDHQAFKSYREAPHSRRARAFSAPLEATSTIDTRYLIDSLTVLSGEKDPVLANRGKKTGRTAARQFLKEEFESSGFTVSEQNYGSGSNLIAERVGTSGKILIVSAHYDSVNNAGADDDGTGVVAMLATAKILKGKDLKHTVRFVAFDEEELGLVGSSAYAKSL
;
A
#
# COMPACT_ATOMS: atom_id res chain seq x y z
N MET A 1 19.86 5.93 22.03
CA MET A 1 19.81 5.65 20.58
C MET A 1 18.49 6.20 20.05
N LYS A 2 18.49 7.27 19.25
CA LYS A 2 17.26 7.95 18.78
C LYS A 2 16.94 7.50 17.36
N VAL A 3 15.93 6.66 17.20
CA VAL A 3 15.36 6.29 15.89
C VAL A 3 14.42 7.42 15.46
N ARG A 4 14.61 7.96 14.26
CA ARG A 4 13.72 8.96 13.65
C ARG A 4 12.78 8.23 12.71
N PHE A 5 11.48 8.22 13.03
CA PHE A 5 10.42 7.78 12.13
C PHE A 5 10.19 8.84 11.04
N SER A 6 10.07 8.40 9.81
CA SER A 6 9.46 9.16 8.72
C SER A 6 8.49 8.20 8.05
N VAL A 7 7.20 8.47 8.19
CA VAL A 7 6.09 7.68 7.65
C VAL A 7 5.40 8.49 6.57
N VAL A 8 4.79 7.75 5.64
CA VAL A 8 3.78 8.12 4.63
C VAL A 8 4.33 8.53 3.26
N LEU A 9 4.36 7.55 2.33
CA LEU A 9 4.05 7.78 0.94
C LEU A 9 2.83 6.90 0.60
N SER A 10 1.63 7.45 0.80
CA SER A 10 0.40 6.91 0.22
C SER A 10 0.32 7.47 -1.21
N LEU A 11 0.57 6.62 -2.21
CA LEU A 11 0.42 6.99 -3.62
C LEU A 11 -1.06 6.87 -3.98
N MET A 12 -1.77 8.00 -3.87
CA MET A 12 -3.06 8.23 -4.50
C MET A 12 -2.93 8.11 -6.02
N LEU A 13 -3.36 6.99 -6.61
CA LEU A 13 -3.60 6.90 -8.05
C LEU A 13 -5.08 7.25 -8.34
N GLY A 14 -5.49 8.45 -7.91
CA GLY A 14 -6.89 8.93 -8.00
C GLY A 14 -7.09 10.14 -8.92
N ALA A 15 -6.13 10.50 -9.78
CA ALA A 15 -6.27 11.69 -10.64
C ALA A 15 -5.45 11.61 -11.94
N VAL A 16 -5.73 10.63 -12.82
CA VAL A 16 -5.29 10.69 -14.24
C VAL A 16 -6.48 10.57 -15.21
N LEU A 17 -7.72 10.75 -14.74
CA LEU A 17 -8.90 10.70 -15.60
C LEU A 17 -9.88 11.87 -15.41
N PHE A 18 -9.39 13.10 -15.29
CA PHE A 18 -10.24 14.29 -15.46
C PHE A 18 -9.47 15.40 -16.16
N GLY A 19 -9.28 15.20 -17.46
CA GLY A 19 -8.61 16.14 -18.33
C GLY A 19 -9.37 16.38 -19.63
N LEU A 20 -10.71 16.29 -19.64
CA LEU A 20 -11.54 16.75 -20.76
C LEU A 20 -12.90 17.24 -20.24
N THR A 21 -13.10 18.56 -20.33
CA THR A 21 -14.37 19.31 -20.38
C THR A 21 -15.47 19.00 -19.35
N THR A 22 -15.75 19.96 -18.47
CA THR A 22 -16.96 20.03 -17.64
C THR A 22 -18.23 20.18 -18.50
N PRO A 23 -19.38 19.68 -18.01
CA PRO A 23 -20.31 20.62 -17.40
C PRO A 23 -20.95 20.12 -16.09
N SER A 24 -21.00 21.03 -15.11
CA SER A 24 -22.03 21.23 -14.07
C SER A 24 -22.99 20.06 -13.80
N TYR A 25 -22.80 19.32 -12.70
CA TYR A 25 -23.90 18.74 -11.91
C TYR A 25 -23.49 18.64 -10.43
N ALA A 26 -24.50 18.79 -9.57
CA ALA A 26 -24.46 19.21 -8.18
C ALA A 26 -23.67 18.32 -7.20
N GLU A 27 -23.03 18.99 -6.24
CA GLU A 27 -22.52 18.45 -4.99
C GLU A 27 -23.65 17.77 -4.19
N ASN A 28 -23.43 16.53 -3.73
CA ASN A 28 -24.25 15.90 -2.70
C ASN A 28 -23.37 15.19 -1.67
N SER A 29 -23.20 15.86 -0.52
CA SER A 29 -23.28 15.37 0.88
C SER A 29 -22.64 14.05 1.34
N ALA A 30 -21.84 13.34 0.55
CA ALA A 30 -21.11 12.14 1.02
C ALA A 30 -19.69 12.45 1.54
N VAL A 31 -19.14 13.63 1.22
CA VAL A 31 -17.76 14.02 1.53
C VAL A 31 -17.63 14.64 2.93
N ASP A 32 -18.71 15.21 3.48
CA ASP A 32 -18.63 15.94 4.75
C ASP A 32 -18.54 15.04 5.98
N HIS A 33 -19.00 13.79 5.90
CA HIS A 33 -19.04 12.89 7.06
C HIS A 33 -17.73 12.16 7.40
N LEU A 34 -16.69 12.26 6.57
CA LEU A 34 -15.38 11.64 6.82
C LEU A 34 -14.26 12.66 7.11
N SER A 35 -14.58 13.96 7.10
CA SER A 35 -13.62 15.05 7.29
C SER A 35 -13.02 15.15 8.70
N HIS A 36 -13.64 14.50 9.70
CA HIS A 36 -13.21 14.60 11.10
C HIS A 36 -12.12 13.59 11.52
N LEU A 37 -11.82 12.57 10.70
CA LEU A 37 -10.81 11.55 11.02
C LEU A 37 -9.40 11.89 10.51
N TRP A 38 -9.22 13.03 9.82
CA TRP A 38 -7.97 13.35 9.11
C TRP A 38 -7.41 14.75 9.42
N SER A 39 -7.37 15.16 10.69
CA SER A 39 -6.98 16.54 11.05
C SER A 39 -5.46 16.78 11.10
N SER A 40 -4.62 15.76 11.33
CA SER A 40 -3.16 15.92 11.41
C SER A 40 -2.50 16.07 10.03
N ASP A 41 -3.02 15.38 9.02
CA ASP A 41 -2.37 15.32 7.70
C ASP A 41 -2.77 16.50 6.83
N HIS A 42 -3.91 17.14 7.13
CA HIS A 42 -4.35 18.34 6.42
C HIS A 42 -3.38 19.53 6.63
N GLN A 43 -2.73 19.65 7.79
CA GLN A 43 -1.74 20.72 8.02
C GLN A 43 -0.42 20.45 7.31
N ALA A 44 0.07 19.21 7.29
CA ALA A 44 1.27 18.84 6.55
C ALA A 44 1.07 18.99 5.03
N PHE A 45 -0.10 18.61 4.53
CA PHE A 45 -0.48 18.76 3.13
C PHE A 45 -0.70 20.23 2.74
N LYS A 46 -1.37 21.05 3.57
CA LYS A 46 -1.50 22.51 3.37
C LYS A 46 -0.12 23.19 3.34
N SER A 47 0.75 22.86 4.28
CA SER A 47 2.13 23.38 4.35
C SER A 47 2.94 23.05 3.08
N TYR A 48 2.77 21.84 2.52
CA TYR A 48 3.36 21.46 1.23
C TYR A 48 2.74 22.22 0.03
N ARG A 49 1.41 22.41 0.03
CA ARG A 49 0.66 23.17 -0.99
C ARG A 49 0.91 24.68 -0.95
N GLU A 50 1.50 25.19 0.13
CA GLU A 50 1.79 26.62 0.29
C GLU A 50 3.30 26.94 0.19
N ALA A 51 4.17 25.93 0.06
CA ALA A 51 5.60 26.13 -0.09
C ALA A 51 5.98 26.77 -1.46
N PRO A 52 6.99 27.67 -1.51
CA PRO A 52 7.48 28.29 -2.74
C PRO A 52 7.94 27.24 -3.77
N HIS A 53 7.67 27.49 -5.06
CA HIS A 53 8.04 26.59 -6.18
C HIS A 53 9.51 26.12 -6.16
N SER A 54 10.44 26.96 -5.67
CA SER A 54 11.86 26.64 -5.56
C SER A 54 12.20 25.56 -4.51
N ARG A 55 11.36 25.37 -3.47
CA ARG A 55 11.50 24.25 -2.51
C ARG A 55 10.88 22.95 -3.03
N ARG A 56 9.83 23.02 -3.86
CA ARG A 56 9.21 21.84 -4.49
C ARG A 56 10.15 21.18 -5.50
N ALA A 57 10.82 21.99 -6.31
CA ALA A 57 11.71 21.50 -7.38
C ALA A 57 13.01 20.85 -6.85
N ARG A 58 13.48 21.23 -5.66
CA ARG A 58 14.76 20.75 -5.12
C ARG A 58 14.69 19.32 -4.53
N ALA A 59 13.49 18.79 -4.30
CA ALA A 59 13.30 17.43 -3.78
C ALA A 59 13.33 16.33 -4.87
N PHE A 60 13.29 16.70 -6.15
CA PHE A 60 13.20 15.77 -7.29
C PHE A 60 14.20 16.11 -8.41
N SER A 61 15.36 16.71 -8.08
CA SER A 61 16.29 17.24 -9.10
C SER A 61 17.31 16.23 -9.66
N ALA A 62 17.20 14.94 -9.34
CA ALA A 62 17.88 13.92 -10.11
C ALA A 62 16.87 13.38 -11.13
N PRO A 63 17.21 13.23 -12.42
CA PRO A 63 16.40 12.44 -13.32
C PRO A 63 16.34 11.04 -12.71
N LEU A 64 15.19 10.68 -12.15
CA LEU A 64 14.87 9.27 -11.93
C LEU A 64 14.68 8.72 -13.34
N GLU A 65 15.76 8.22 -13.94
CA GLU A 65 15.68 7.32 -15.08
C GLU A 65 14.84 6.13 -14.60
N ALA A 66 13.52 6.20 -14.81
CA ALA A 66 12.58 5.16 -14.48
C ALA A 66 12.73 4.05 -15.52
N THR A 67 13.85 3.33 -15.46
CA THR A 67 14.17 2.27 -16.44
C THR A 67 13.37 0.98 -16.21
N SER A 68 12.55 0.93 -15.16
CA SER A 68 11.68 -0.20 -14.84
C SER A 68 10.23 0.22 -14.99
N THR A 69 9.65 -0.05 -16.14
CA THR A 69 8.20 0.10 -16.39
C THR A 69 7.46 -1.06 -15.76
N ILE A 70 6.39 -0.78 -15.01
CA ILE A 70 5.43 -1.79 -14.58
C ILE A 70 4.54 -2.13 -15.79
N ASP A 71 4.45 -3.40 -16.15
CA ASP A 71 3.46 -3.86 -17.12
C ASP A 71 2.06 -3.71 -16.51
N THR A 72 1.21 -2.90 -17.11
CA THR A 72 -0.18 -2.71 -16.67
C THR A 72 -0.97 -4.01 -16.68
N ARG A 73 -0.58 -5.01 -17.51
CA ARG A 73 -1.19 -6.34 -17.46
C ARG A 73 -0.91 -7.05 -16.16
N TYR A 74 0.31 -6.95 -15.62
CA TYR A 74 0.63 -7.55 -14.32
C TYR A 74 -0.27 -6.96 -13.22
N LEU A 75 -0.48 -5.64 -13.22
CA LEU A 75 -1.38 -4.99 -12.26
C LEU A 75 -2.81 -5.53 -12.37
N ILE A 76 -3.35 -5.60 -13.59
CA ILE A 76 -4.71 -6.07 -13.84
C ILE A 76 -4.84 -7.55 -13.47
N ASP A 77 -3.91 -8.40 -13.90
CA ASP A 77 -3.93 -9.84 -13.62
C ASP A 77 -3.85 -10.13 -12.12
N SER A 78 -2.95 -9.45 -11.40
CA SER A 78 -2.83 -9.57 -9.94
C SER A 78 -4.10 -9.10 -9.23
N LEU A 79 -4.72 -8.01 -9.70
CA LEU A 79 -5.96 -7.51 -9.12
C LEU A 79 -7.14 -8.46 -9.38
N THR A 80 -7.22 -9.06 -10.58
CA THR A 80 -8.20 -10.08 -10.95
C THR A 80 -8.08 -11.34 -10.07
N VAL A 81 -6.85 -11.77 -9.77
CA VAL A 81 -6.61 -12.88 -8.82
C VAL A 81 -7.06 -12.49 -7.42
N LEU A 82 -6.60 -11.34 -6.92
CA LEU A 82 -6.91 -10.90 -5.56
C LEU A 82 -8.41 -10.68 -5.37
N SER A 83 -9.10 -10.09 -6.34
CA SER A 83 -10.55 -9.88 -6.35
C SER A 83 -11.36 -11.17 -6.50
N GLY A 84 -10.68 -12.32 -6.67
CA GLY A 84 -11.28 -13.64 -6.67
C GLY A 84 -12.16 -13.94 -7.87
N GLU A 85 -11.93 -13.26 -9.00
CA GLU A 85 -12.62 -13.55 -10.27
C GLU A 85 -12.40 -15.01 -10.71
N LYS A 86 -11.23 -15.56 -10.37
CA LYS A 86 -10.84 -16.95 -10.65
C LYS A 86 -10.92 -17.88 -9.42
N ASP A 87 -11.12 -17.33 -8.22
CA ASP A 87 -11.21 -18.07 -6.96
C ASP A 87 -12.17 -17.37 -5.97
N PRO A 88 -13.38 -17.92 -5.74
CA PRO A 88 -14.36 -17.30 -4.85
C PRO A 88 -13.93 -17.29 -3.36
N VAL A 89 -12.91 -18.07 -2.97
CA VAL A 89 -12.34 -18.00 -1.61
C VAL A 89 -11.57 -16.68 -1.45
N LEU A 90 -10.78 -16.30 -2.45
CA LEU A 90 -10.04 -15.04 -2.49
C LEU A 90 -10.95 -13.81 -2.58
N ALA A 91 -12.14 -13.95 -3.18
CA ALA A 91 -13.12 -12.86 -3.25
C ALA A 91 -13.71 -12.47 -1.88
N ASN A 92 -13.58 -13.32 -0.85
CA ASN A 92 -14.23 -13.14 0.44
C ASN A 92 -13.22 -12.91 1.58
N ARG A 93 -12.41 -11.85 1.45
CA ARG A 93 -11.37 -11.50 2.43
C ARG A 93 -11.90 -10.81 3.69
N GLY A 94 -13.21 -10.66 3.84
CA GLY A 94 -13.83 -10.43 5.14
C GLY A 94 -13.88 -11.68 6.03
N LYS A 95 -13.69 -12.87 5.45
CA LYS A 95 -13.62 -14.14 6.20
C LYS A 95 -12.19 -14.60 6.37
N LYS A 96 -11.92 -15.25 7.51
CA LYS A 96 -10.62 -15.85 7.83
C LYS A 96 -10.05 -16.74 6.72
N THR A 97 -10.90 -17.50 6.02
CA THR A 97 -10.47 -18.35 4.90
C THR A 97 -9.97 -17.54 3.71
N GLY A 98 -10.66 -16.48 3.34
CA GLY A 98 -10.23 -15.58 2.25
C GLY A 98 -8.97 -14.79 2.63
N ARG A 99 -8.87 -14.32 3.88
CA ARG A 99 -7.64 -13.69 4.39
C ARG A 99 -6.45 -14.65 4.35
N THR A 100 -6.66 -15.92 4.72
CA THR A 100 -5.60 -16.93 4.65
C THR A 100 -5.16 -17.20 3.21
N ALA A 101 -6.11 -17.32 2.27
CA ALA A 101 -5.80 -17.50 0.85
C ALA A 101 -5.06 -16.30 0.27
N ALA A 102 -5.49 -15.07 0.59
CA ALA A 102 -4.84 -13.85 0.13
C ALA A 102 -3.42 -13.73 0.68
N ARG A 103 -3.23 -14.01 1.97
CA ARG A 103 -1.90 -14.03 2.58
C ARG A 103 -0.97 -15.04 1.90
N GLN A 104 -1.48 -16.22 1.55
CA GLN A 104 -0.72 -17.22 0.82
C GLN A 104 -0.31 -16.73 -0.58
N PHE A 105 -1.25 -16.13 -1.34
CA PHE A 105 -0.95 -15.52 -2.64
C PHE A 105 0.12 -14.42 -2.53
N LEU A 106 -0.01 -13.50 -1.57
CA LEU A 106 0.97 -12.43 -1.35
C LEU A 106 2.35 -12.98 -1.00
N LYS A 107 2.40 -14.03 -0.15
CA LYS A 107 3.64 -14.69 0.23
C LYS A 107 4.39 -15.23 -0.99
N GLU A 108 3.70 -15.95 -1.85
CA GLU A 108 4.26 -16.51 -3.08
C GLU A 108 4.79 -15.42 -4.01
N GLU A 109 4.03 -14.33 -4.21
CA GLU A 109 4.45 -13.21 -5.06
C GLU A 109 5.69 -12.49 -4.52
N PHE A 110 5.75 -12.23 -3.21
CA PHE A 110 6.93 -11.61 -2.57
C PHE A 110 8.16 -12.53 -2.61
N GLU A 111 8.00 -13.82 -2.29
CA GLU A 111 9.08 -14.81 -2.37
C GLU A 111 9.62 -14.93 -3.80
N SER A 112 8.73 -14.98 -4.80
CA SER A 112 9.12 -15.01 -6.22
C SER A 112 9.87 -13.75 -6.68
N SER A 113 9.65 -12.63 -5.97
CA SER A 113 10.33 -11.36 -6.17
C SER A 113 11.66 -11.26 -5.41
N GLY A 114 12.03 -12.29 -4.65
CA GLY A 114 13.28 -12.39 -3.90
C GLY A 114 13.27 -11.59 -2.60
N PHE A 115 12.13 -11.52 -1.91
CA PHE A 115 12.03 -10.99 -0.56
C PHE A 115 11.99 -12.14 0.46
N THR A 116 12.56 -11.92 1.64
CA THR A 116 12.40 -12.83 2.77
C THR A 116 11.05 -12.54 3.42
N VAL A 117 10.17 -13.53 3.51
CA VAL A 117 8.81 -13.36 4.00
C VAL A 117 8.64 -14.00 5.37
N SER A 118 7.95 -13.29 6.28
CA SER A 118 7.55 -13.78 7.60
C SER A 118 6.13 -13.37 7.93
N GLU A 119 5.52 -14.11 8.85
CA GLU A 119 4.18 -13.81 9.36
C GLU A 119 4.26 -13.34 10.81
N GLN A 120 3.51 -12.29 11.13
CA GLN A 120 3.28 -11.85 12.51
C GLN A 120 1.88 -12.27 12.92
N ASN A 121 1.77 -13.41 13.60
CA ASN A 121 0.54 -13.85 14.22
C ASN A 121 0.31 -13.08 15.53
N TYR A 122 -0.89 -12.52 15.70
CA TYR A 122 -1.30 -11.76 16.88
C TYR A 122 -2.60 -12.28 17.50
N GLY A 123 -2.94 -13.56 17.24
CA GLY A 123 -4.07 -14.27 17.83
C GLY A 123 -5.30 -14.28 16.92
N SER A 124 -5.90 -13.10 16.65
CA SER A 124 -7.10 -12.99 15.80
C SER A 124 -6.78 -13.05 14.31
N GLY A 125 -5.63 -12.51 13.91
CA GLY A 125 -5.16 -12.45 12.52
C GLY A 125 -3.64 -12.62 12.41
N SER A 126 -3.13 -12.40 11.20
CA SER A 126 -1.70 -12.49 10.90
C SER A 126 -1.29 -11.49 9.82
N ASN A 127 -0.37 -10.58 10.13
CA ASN A 127 0.22 -9.69 9.14
C ASN A 127 1.27 -10.45 8.33
N LEU A 128 1.45 -10.07 7.06
CA LEU A 128 2.55 -10.56 6.23
C LEU A 128 3.63 -9.49 6.10
N ILE A 129 4.88 -9.87 6.37
CA ILE A 129 6.03 -8.97 6.29
C ILE A 129 6.98 -9.53 5.26
N ALA A 130 7.30 -8.77 4.22
CA ALA A 130 8.28 -9.14 3.21
C ALA A 130 9.44 -8.13 3.21
N GLU A 131 10.66 -8.61 3.44
CA GLU A 131 11.83 -7.76 3.65
C GLU A 131 12.98 -8.08 2.70
N ARG A 132 13.62 -7.02 2.19
CA ARG A 132 14.98 -7.10 1.65
C ARG A 132 15.86 -6.11 2.39
N VAL A 133 16.90 -6.64 3.03
CA VAL A 133 17.88 -5.87 3.80
C VAL A 133 18.72 -5.00 2.87
N GLY A 134 18.86 -3.73 3.24
CA GLY A 134 19.77 -2.79 2.59
C GLY A 134 21.00 -2.48 3.44
N THR A 135 21.94 -1.75 2.88
CA THR A 135 23.28 -1.55 3.49
C THR A 135 23.35 -0.46 4.56
N SER A 136 22.41 0.47 4.61
CA SER A 136 22.49 1.65 5.49
C SER A 136 21.93 1.47 6.90
N GLY A 137 21.29 0.33 7.19
CA GLY A 137 20.59 0.09 8.46
C GLY A 137 19.29 0.89 8.67
N LYS A 138 18.87 1.70 7.68
CA LYS A 138 17.56 2.38 7.69
C LYS A 138 16.51 1.54 6.96
N ILE A 139 15.28 1.60 7.43
CA ILE A 139 14.14 0.85 6.90
C ILE A 139 13.13 1.81 6.27
N LEU A 140 12.67 1.49 5.06
CA LEU A 140 11.52 2.09 4.40
C LEU A 140 10.39 1.07 4.46
N ILE A 141 9.28 1.47 5.08
CA ILE A 141 8.07 0.64 5.17
C ILE A 141 7.10 1.09 4.07
N VAL A 142 6.59 0.12 3.31
CA VAL A 142 5.48 0.28 2.37
C VAL A 142 4.39 -0.68 2.82
N SER A 143 3.14 -0.23 2.88
CA SER A 143 2.06 -1.04 3.45
C SER A 143 0.73 -0.83 2.74
N ALA A 144 -0.10 -1.86 2.81
CA ALA A 144 -1.50 -1.91 2.39
C ALA A 144 -2.21 -2.94 3.28
N HIS A 145 -3.53 -2.89 3.38
CA HIS A 145 -4.26 -3.98 4.04
C HIS A 145 -4.82 -4.97 3.01
N TYR A 146 -4.85 -6.25 3.34
CA TYR A 146 -5.25 -7.30 2.40
C TYR A 146 -6.60 -7.92 2.73
N ASP A 147 -7.18 -7.62 3.89
CA ASP A 147 -8.56 -7.97 4.19
C ASP A 147 -9.54 -7.09 3.40
N SER A 148 -10.82 -7.42 3.48
CA SER A 148 -11.90 -6.63 2.85
C SER A 148 -13.18 -6.77 3.67
N VAL A 149 -14.19 -5.97 3.35
CA VAL A 149 -15.56 -6.17 3.85
C VAL A 149 -16.33 -7.25 3.05
N ASN A 150 -17.66 -7.19 3.05
CA ASN A 150 -18.55 -8.11 2.32
C ASN A 150 -18.51 -7.91 0.79
N ASN A 151 -17.34 -7.64 0.22
CA ASN A 151 -17.08 -7.50 -1.21
C ASN A 151 -15.63 -7.94 -1.54
N ALA A 152 -15.27 -7.87 -2.82
CA ALA A 152 -13.97 -8.30 -3.33
C ALA A 152 -12.77 -7.40 -2.92
N GLY A 153 -13.02 -6.23 -2.31
CA GLY A 153 -12.00 -5.28 -1.89
C GLY A 153 -11.03 -4.90 -3.00
N ALA A 154 -11.53 -4.69 -4.22
CA ALA A 154 -10.67 -4.48 -5.38
C ALA A 154 -9.94 -3.14 -5.28
N ASP A 155 -10.67 -2.06 -4.98
CA ASP A 155 -10.06 -0.74 -4.74
C ASP A 155 -9.51 -0.65 -3.32
N ASP A 156 -10.35 -1.01 -2.34
CA ASP A 156 -10.10 -0.95 -0.89
C ASP A 156 -9.82 -2.36 -0.32
N ASP A 157 -8.56 -2.76 -0.12
CA ASP A 157 -7.31 -2.08 -0.55
C ASP A 157 -6.50 -2.96 -1.53
N GLY A 158 -7.22 -3.64 -2.43
CA GLY A 158 -6.61 -4.50 -3.44
C GLY A 158 -5.65 -3.74 -4.35
N THR A 159 -5.91 -2.47 -4.66
CA THR A 159 -5.02 -1.64 -5.47
C THR A 159 -3.71 -1.33 -4.73
N GLY A 160 -3.75 -0.99 -3.44
CA GLY A 160 -2.56 -0.79 -2.62
C GLY A 160 -1.73 -2.06 -2.50
N VAL A 161 -2.38 -3.21 -2.30
CA VAL A 161 -1.72 -4.52 -2.28
C VAL A 161 -0.99 -4.80 -3.59
N VAL A 162 -1.67 -4.64 -4.72
CA VAL A 162 -1.07 -4.88 -6.05
C VAL A 162 0.07 -3.91 -6.34
N ALA A 163 -0.02 -2.65 -5.89
CA ALA A 163 1.07 -1.69 -6.00
C ALA A 163 2.32 -2.13 -5.20
N MET A 164 2.15 -2.74 -4.01
CA MET A 164 3.27 -3.34 -3.27
C MET A 164 3.92 -4.46 -4.06
N LEU A 165 3.12 -5.38 -4.62
CA LEU A 165 3.63 -6.52 -5.41
C LEU A 165 4.40 -6.05 -6.65
N ALA A 166 3.86 -5.06 -7.39
CA ALA A 166 4.53 -4.50 -8.55
C ALA A 166 5.84 -3.79 -8.18
N THR A 167 5.85 -3.08 -7.05
CA THR A 167 7.08 -2.48 -6.51
C THR A 167 8.11 -3.54 -6.15
N ALA A 168 7.71 -4.62 -5.47
CA ALA A 168 8.60 -5.75 -5.16
C ALA A 168 9.19 -6.39 -6.44
N LYS A 169 8.37 -6.55 -7.48
CA LYS A 169 8.79 -7.06 -8.78
C LYS A 169 9.84 -6.17 -9.46
N ILE A 170 9.64 -4.85 -9.46
CA ILE A 170 10.64 -3.88 -9.96
C ILE A 170 11.96 -4.02 -9.20
N LEU A 171 11.88 -4.22 -7.88
CA LEU A 171 13.07 -4.29 -7.04
C LEU A 171 13.81 -5.62 -7.19
N LYS A 172 13.23 -6.67 -7.80
CA LYS A 172 13.85 -8.00 -7.94
C LYS A 172 15.29 -7.92 -8.45
N GLY A 173 16.20 -8.56 -7.70
CA GLY A 173 17.63 -8.63 -8.03
C GLY A 173 18.42 -7.32 -7.86
N LYS A 174 17.81 -6.24 -7.37
CA LYS A 174 18.49 -4.97 -7.08
C LYS A 174 19.06 -4.96 -5.66
N ASP A 175 20.29 -4.45 -5.55
CA ASP A 175 20.89 -4.05 -4.27
C ASP A 175 20.25 -2.77 -3.77
N LEU A 176 19.89 -2.74 -2.48
CA LEU A 176 19.18 -1.61 -1.89
C LEU A 176 20.05 -0.90 -0.87
N LYS A 177 20.05 0.44 -0.91
CA LYS A 177 20.70 1.26 0.12
C LYS A 177 19.94 1.17 1.45
N HIS A 178 18.61 1.25 1.41
CA HIS A 178 17.74 1.13 2.57
C HIS A 178 17.05 -0.23 2.54
N THR A 179 16.83 -0.82 3.72
CA THR A 179 15.95 -1.99 3.82
C THR A 179 14.57 -1.59 3.34
N VAL A 180 14.01 -2.34 2.41
CA VAL A 180 12.61 -2.19 2.00
C VAL A 180 11.82 -3.30 2.67
N ARG A 181 10.81 -2.90 3.43
CA ARG A 181 9.91 -3.80 4.13
C ARG A 181 8.49 -3.52 3.68
N PHE A 182 7.90 -4.47 2.98
CA PHE A 182 6.47 -4.49 2.73
C PHE A 182 5.75 -5.08 3.94
N VAL A 183 4.68 -4.44 4.38
CA VAL A 183 3.82 -4.96 5.45
C VAL A 183 2.38 -4.96 4.95
N ALA A 184 1.87 -6.16 4.70
CA ALA A 184 0.47 -6.39 4.37
C ALA A 184 -0.30 -6.62 5.67
N PHE A 185 -1.12 -5.66 6.05
CA PHE A 185 -1.88 -5.69 7.30
C PHE A 185 -3.16 -6.53 7.15
N ASP A 186 -3.45 -7.31 8.18
CA ASP A 186 -4.70 -8.07 8.31
C ASP A 186 -5.63 -7.32 9.28
N GLU A 187 -6.94 -7.54 9.13
CA GLU A 187 -7.97 -6.98 10.02
C GLU A 187 -7.94 -5.44 10.15
N GLU A 188 -7.69 -4.71 9.04
CA GLU A 188 -7.85 -3.25 8.99
C GLU A 188 -9.33 -2.88 9.18
N GLU A 189 -10.20 -3.61 8.49
CA GLU A 189 -11.65 -3.38 8.42
C GLU A 189 -12.35 -3.68 9.74
N LEU A 190 -11.64 -4.32 10.67
CA LEU A 190 -12.07 -4.60 12.04
C LEU A 190 -11.56 -3.55 13.05
N GLY A 191 -10.95 -2.46 12.57
CA GLY A 191 -10.45 -1.37 13.39
C GLY A 191 -8.93 -1.38 13.57
N LEU A 192 -8.18 -1.47 12.47
CA LEU A 192 -6.70 -1.35 12.44
C LEU A 192 -5.98 -2.38 13.32
N VAL A 193 -6.53 -3.59 13.46
CA VAL A 193 -6.06 -4.56 14.44
C VAL A 193 -4.64 -5.02 14.12
N GLY A 194 -4.38 -5.40 12.86
CA GLY A 194 -3.06 -5.85 12.43
C GLY A 194 -1.99 -4.76 12.50
N SER A 195 -2.29 -3.56 12.01
CA SER A 195 -1.33 -2.44 12.07
C SER A 195 -1.04 -2.00 13.51
N SER A 196 -2.03 -2.02 14.39
CA SER A 196 -1.85 -1.77 15.83
C SER A 196 -0.98 -2.84 16.50
N ALA A 197 -1.18 -4.12 16.15
CA ALA A 197 -0.34 -5.21 16.66
C ALA A 197 1.11 -5.07 16.18
N TYR A 198 1.32 -4.71 14.91
CA TYR A 198 2.63 -4.47 14.34
C TYR A 198 3.35 -3.32 15.04
N ALA A 199 2.70 -2.16 15.19
CA ALA A 199 3.28 -0.99 15.83
C ALA A 199 3.71 -1.25 17.28
N LYS A 200 2.96 -2.07 18.02
CA LYS A 200 3.30 -2.45 19.41
C LYS A 200 4.50 -3.40 19.53
N SER A 201 4.88 -4.07 18.43
CA SER A 201 5.98 -5.04 18.41
C SER A 201 7.35 -4.45 18.05
N LEU A 202 7.38 -3.17 17.64
CA LEU A 202 8.59 -2.42 17.28
C LEU A 202 9.27 -1.80 18.50
#